data_AF-A0A853I6S1-F1
#
_entry.id   AF-A0A853I6S1-F1
#
_cell.length_a   1.000
_cell.length_b   1.000
_cell.length_c   1.000
_cell.angle_alpha   90.00
_cell.angle_beta   90.00
_cell.angle_gamma   90.00
#
_symmetry.space_group_name_H-M   'P 1'
#
loop_
_entity.id
_entity.type
_entity.pdbx_description
1 polymer ?
#
loop_
_entity_poly.entity_id
_entity_poly.type
_entity_poly.pdbx_seq_one_letter_code
_entity_poly.pdbx_strand_id
1 'polypeptide(L)'
;MKKVVSCFLISLSLLNVNAYSSDSDDETGQTGVECKTFDSLGGCALSDRRIKTDLVALQEPLKKLAKIEAYQYKIPYIDYNTLTLNLKDEIGVVAQDVKAVYPLAVYRDQEKALLGVNYSRLVVPLVAAVNELNKKVERLEKQLEEQKK
;
A
#
# COMPACT_ATOMS: atom_id res chain seq x y z
N MET A 1 -41.02 20.81 23.77
CA MET A 1 -40.49 21.75 22.75
C MET A 1 -38.97 21.83 22.90
N LYS A 2 -38.22 21.53 21.82
CA LYS A 2 -36.78 21.82 21.52
C LYS A 2 -35.73 21.36 22.57
N LYS A 3 -35.12 20.16 22.46
CA LYS A 3 -33.84 19.83 21.77
C LYS A 3 -32.78 20.93 21.86
N VAL A 4 -31.61 20.65 22.47
CA VAL A 4 -30.28 20.65 21.81
C VAL A 4 -29.34 19.73 22.58
N VAL A 5 -28.84 18.70 21.90
CA VAL A 5 -27.81 17.77 22.34
C VAL A 5 -26.47 18.51 22.28
N SER A 6 -25.75 18.56 23.40
CA SER A 6 -24.40 19.12 23.51
C SER A 6 -23.45 18.32 22.63
N CYS A 7 -23.12 18.89 21.47
CA CYS A 7 -22.26 18.29 20.47
C CYS A 7 -20.84 18.18 21.01
N PHE A 8 -20.30 16.96 20.91
CA PHE A 8 -18.91 16.61 21.16
C PHE A 8 -17.96 17.59 20.45
N LEU A 9 -17.13 18.29 21.22
CA LEU A 9 -15.93 18.95 20.70
C LEU A 9 -14.91 17.87 20.33
N ILE A 10 -15.09 17.23 19.18
CA ILE A 10 -14.00 16.52 18.53
C ILE A 10 -13.12 17.61 17.93
N SER A 11 -11.94 17.76 18.54
CA SER A 11 -10.87 18.66 18.13
C SER A 11 -10.68 18.62 16.60
N LEU A 12 -10.87 19.78 15.97
CA LEU A 12 -10.76 20.07 14.54
C LEU A 12 -9.31 20.00 14.01
N SER A 13 -8.44 19.20 14.61
CA SER A 13 -7.01 19.08 14.26
C SER A 13 -6.70 17.91 13.32
N LEU A 14 -7.70 17.14 12.88
CA LEU A 14 -7.50 15.95 12.02
C LEU A 14 -7.92 16.15 10.55
N LEU A 15 -8.36 17.34 10.16
CA LEU A 15 -8.74 17.64 8.77
C LEU A 15 -7.57 18.29 8.03
N ASN A 16 -6.55 17.50 7.74
CA ASN A 16 -5.68 17.74 6.59
C ASN A 16 -5.36 16.40 5.94
N VAL A 17 -6.40 15.76 5.44
CA VAL A 17 -6.27 14.75 4.38
C VAL A 17 -6.08 15.54 3.09
N ASN A 18 -4.84 15.97 2.83
CA ASN A 18 -4.48 16.39 1.48
C ASN A 18 -4.51 15.12 0.62
N ALA A 19 -5.62 14.92 -0.10
CA ALA A 19 -5.70 14.00 -1.20
C ALA A 19 -4.76 14.54 -2.28
N TYR A 20 -3.56 13.96 -2.38
CA TYR A 20 -2.66 14.27 -3.49
C TYR A 20 -3.28 13.66 -4.75
N SER A 21 -4.02 14.49 -5.48
CA SER A 21 -4.39 14.28 -6.89
C SER A 21 -3.09 14.29 -7.69
N SER A 22 -2.76 13.18 -8.35
CA SER A 22 -1.78 13.21 -9.43
C SER A 22 -2.52 13.55 -10.72
N ASP A 23 -2.78 14.83 -10.93
CA ASP A 23 -3.11 15.34 -12.26
C ASP A 23 -1.80 15.37 -13.05
N SER A 24 -1.66 14.45 -14.00
CA SER A 24 -0.58 14.47 -14.99
C SER A 24 -1.15 14.94 -16.32
N ASP A 25 -1.14 16.26 -16.53
CA ASP A 25 -1.15 16.83 -17.87
C ASP A 25 0.29 16.73 -18.40
N ASP A 26 0.55 15.83 -19.35
CA ASP A 26 1.81 15.87 -20.10
C ASP A 26 1.55 15.52 -21.58
N GLU A 27 1.22 16.58 -22.34
CA GLU A 27 1.42 16.60 -23.78
C GLU A 27 2.88 16.97 -24.06
N THR A 28 3.74 15.98 -24.32
CA THR A 28 4.77 16.09 -25.37
C THR A 28 5.35 14.71 -25.69
N GLY A 29 5.32 14.35 -26.97
CA GLY A 29 5.96 13.15 -27.47
C GLY A 29 7.49 13.27 -27.41
N GLN A 30 8.11 12.58 -26.46
CA GLN A 30 9.49 12.11 -26.56
C GLN A 30 9.57 10.67 -26.05
N THR A 31 9.93 9.77 -26.96
CA THR A 31 10.23 8.36 -26.67
C THR A 31 11.55 8.27 -25.93
N GLY A 32 11.49 8.24 -24.61
CA GLY A 32 12.64 8.02 -23.74
C GLY A 32 12.36 8.55 -22.34
N VAL A 33 11.84 7.70 -21.45
CA VAL A 33 11.61 8.08 -20.05
C VAL A 33 12.97 8.21 -19.37
N GLU A 34 13.54 9.41 -19.42
CA GLU A 34 14.73 9.77 -18.63
C GLU A 34 14.26 10.02 -17.18
N CYS A 35 14.35 9.01 -16.33
CA CYS A 35 13.97 9.16 -14.93
C CYS A 35 15.09 9.87 -14.15
N LYS A 36 14.88 11.16 -13.87
CA LYS A 36 15.87 12.04 -13.23
C LYS A 36 15.82 12.04 -11.71
N THR A 37 14.89 11.32 -11.09
CA THR A 37 14.66 11.38 -9.63
C THR A 37 14.97 10.04 -8.95
N PHE A 38 15.90 10.07 -7.99
CA PHE A 38 16.41 8.93 -7.22
C PHE A 38 15.43 8.49 -6.12
N ASP A 39 14.13 8.40 -6.40
CA ASP A 39 13.17 7.97 -5.38
C ASP A 39 12.76 6.51 -5.55
N SER A 40 13.15 5.72 -4.55
CA SER A 40 12.92 4.27 -4.42
C SER A 40 11.44 3.85 -4.40
N LEU A 41 10.48 4.78 -4.53
CA LEU A 41 9.12 4.59 -4.02
C LEU A 41 7.98 4.99 -4.97
N GLY A 42 8.27 5.25 -6.25
CA GLY A 42 7.23 5.51 -7.25
C GLY A 42 7.70 5.86 -8.66
N GLY A 43 9.00 6.17 -8.84
CA GLY A 43 9.65 6.35 -10.14
C GLY A 43 10.68 5.24 -10.45
N CYS A 44 11.43 5.37 -11.55
CA CYS A 44 12.52 4.44 -11.86
C CYS A 44 13.62 4.56 -10.80
N ALA A 45 13.71 3.57 -9.91
CA ALA A 45 14.71 3.52 -8.85
C ALA A 45 15.94 2.70 -9.29
N LEU A 46 17.15 3.16 -8.92
CA LEU A 46 18.35 2.33 -9.07
C LEU A 46 18.21 1.08 -8.20
N SER A 47 18.35 -0.09 -8.83
CA SER A 47 18.09 -1.39 -8.20
C SER A 47 19.17 -2.43 -8.53
N ASP A 48 20.32 -1.97 -9.02
CA ASP A 48 21.45 -2.83 -9.43
C ASP A 48 21.99 -3.66 -8.25
N ARG A 49 22.43 -4.89 -8.52
CA ARG A 49 23.01 -5.78 -7.51
C ARG A 49 24.27 -5.18 -6.87
N ARG A 50 25.04 -4.38 -7.61
CA ARG A 50 26.30 -3.77 -7.15
C ARG A 50 26.11 -2.74 -6.04
N ILE A 51 24.91 -2.17 -5.90
CA ILE A 51 24.58 -1.18 -4.87
C ILE A 51 23.79 -1.79 -3.70
N LYS A 52 23.64 -3.12 -3.66
CA LYS A 52 22.91 -3.84 -2.60
C LYS A 52 23.83 -4.80 -1.87
N THR A 53 23.84 -4.74 -0.55
CA THR A 53 24.55 -5.67 0.33
C THR A 53 23.56 -6.51 1.14
N ASP A 54 24.05 -7.59 1.76
CA ASP A 54 23.30 -8.40 2.73
C ASP A 54 21.92 -8.87 2.25
N LEU A 55 21.87 -9.35 1.01
CA LEU A 55 20.62 -9.80 0.39
C LEU A 55 20.06 -11.02 1.12
N VAL A 56 18.96 -10.81 1.86
CA VAL A 56 18.19 -11.86 2.51
C VAL A 56 16.86 -12.04 1.78
N ALA A 57 16.58 -13.28 1.34
CA ALA A 57 15.31 -13.61 0.73
C ALA A 57 14.15 -13.47 1.74
N LEU A 58 13.00 -12.98 1.29
CA LEU A 58 11.80 -12.93 2.12
C LEU A 58 11.33 -14.34 2.47
N GLN A 59 11.22 -14.60 3.77
CA GLN A 59 10.81 -15.89 4.31
C GLN A 59 9.28 -15.96 4.49
N GLU A 60 8.70 -17.08 4.08
CA GLU A 60 7.27 -17.42 4.17
C GLU A 60 6.32 -16.30 3.65
N PRO A 61 6.57 -15.71 2.47
CA PRO A 61 5.81 -14.56 2.00
C PRO A 61 4.30 -14.84 1.86
N LEU A 62 3.91 -16.04 1.42
CA LEU A 62 2.48 -16.42 1.35
C LEU A 62 1.82 -16.43 2.72
N LYS A 63 2.45 -17.04 3.72
CA LYS A 63 1.91 -17.14 5.08
C LYS A 63 1.81 -15.76 5.74
N LYS A 64 2.77 -14.87 5.48
CA LYS A 64 2.75 -13.50 6.00
C LYS A 64 1.64 -12.67 5.36
N LEU A 65 1.50 -12.73 4.03
CA LEU A 65 0.44 -12.00 3.33
C LEU A 65 -0.95 -12.51 3.68
N ALA A 66 -1.11 -13.81 3.96
CA ALA A 66 -2.38 -14.38 4.40
C ALA A 66 -2.89 -13.81 5.74
N LYS A 67 -2.08 -13.04 6.47
CA LYS A 67 -2.49 -12.32 7.70
C LYS A 67 -2.96 -10.89 7.44
N ILE A 68 -2.87 -10.41 6.20
CA ILE A 68 -3.32 -9.08 5.80
C ILE A 68 -4.67 -9.25 5.11
N GLU A 69 -5.68 -8.55 5.62
CA GLU A 69 -7.00 -8.49 5.00
C GLU A 69 -7.15 -7.20 4.19
N ALA A 70 -7.89 -7.30 3.08
CA ALA A 70 -8.29 -6.17 2.28
C ALA A 70 -9.73 -5.79 2.64
N TYR A 71 -9.97 -4.50 2.79
CA TYR A 71 -11.25 -3.94 3.23
C TYR A 71 -11.76 -2.92 2.22
N GLN A 72 -13.08 -2.87 2.08
CA GLN A 72 -13.78 -1.69 1.60
C GLN A 72 -14.15 -0.83 2.80
N TYR A 73 -13.84 0.46 2.78
CA TYR A 73 -14.10 1.37 3.88
C TYR A 73 -14.44 2.77 3.37
N LYS A 74 -14.83 3.66 4.28
CA LYS A 74 -15.15 5.05 3.98
C LYS A 74 -14.17 6.00 4.66
N ILE A 75 -13.64 6.97 3.92
CA ILE A 75 -12.80 8.06 4.47
C ILE A 75 -13.58 9.38 4.40
N PRO A 76 -13.57 10.21 5.46
CA PRO A 76 -14.14 11.54 5.43
C PRO A 76 -13.35 12.47 4.49
N TYR A 77 -14.07 13.25 3.68
CA TYR A 77 -13.50 14.34 2.90
C TYR A 77 -14.42 15.56 2.93
N ILE A 78 -13.86 16.75 2.70
CA ILE A 78 -14.63 17.98 2.58
C ILE A 78 -14.87 18.22 1.09
N ASP A 79 -16.15 18.36 0.71
CA ASP A 79 -16.50 18.91 -0.59
C ASP A 79 -16.38 20.44 -0.51
N TYR A 80 -15.34 21.01 -1.12
CA TYR A 80 -15.07 22.44 -1.07
C TYR A 80 -16.07 23.28 -1.87
N ASN A 81 -16.85 22.68 -2.77
CA ASN A 81 -17.89 23.40 -3.52
C ASN A 81 -19.13 23.64 -2.67
N THR A 82 -19.48 22.67 -1.83
CA THR A 82 -20.68 22.72 -0.97
C THR A 82 -20.37 23.02 0.50
N LEU A 83 -19.08 23.00 0.86
CA LEU A 83 -18.58 23.11 2.24
C LEU A 83 -19.21 22.06 3.18
N THR A 84 -19.44 20.85 2.66
CA THR A 84 -20.03 19.74 3.42
C THR A 84 -19.02 18.62 3.68
N LEU A 85 -19.15 17.97 4.84
CA LEU A 85 -18.40 16.76 5.16
C LEU A 85 -19.10 15.54 4.55
N ASN A 86 -18.39 14.84 3.67
CA ASN A 86 -18.89 13.65 2.99
C ASN A 86 -18.00 12.44 3.26
N LEU A 87 -18.49 11.26 2.88
CA LEU A 87 -17.75 10.01 2.97
C LEU A 87 -17.45 9.50 1.55
N LYS A 88 -16.18 9.19 1.30
CA LYS A 88 -15.74 8.56 0.04
C LYS A 88 -15.49 7.09 0.27
N ASP A 89 -16.05 6.24 -0.58
CA ASP A 89 -15.76 4.81 -0.60
C ASP A 89 -14.36 4.56 -1.15
N GLU A 90 -13.61 3.70 -0.47
CA GLU A 90 -12.22 3.35 -0.77
C GLU A 90 -12.01 1.85 -0.55
N ILE A 91 -10.96 1.31 -1.15
CA ILE A 91 -10.48 -0.04 -0.90
C ILE A 91 -9.01 -0.01 -0.49
N GLY A 92 -8.62 -0.89 0.43
CA GLY A 92 -7.23 -0.93 0.87
C GLY A 92 -7.00 -1.91 2.00
N VAL A 93 -5.85 -1.75 2.66
CA VAL A 93 -5.43 -2.57 3.80
C VAL A 93 -5.23 -1.69 5.03
N VAL A 94 -5.34 -2.27 6.21
CA VAL A 94 -5.08 -1.57 7.47
C VAL A 94 -3.57 -1.54 7.74
N ALA A 95 -3.02 -0.34 7.96
CA ALA A 95 -1.57 -0.14 8.11
C ALA A 95 -0.96 -0.92 9.29
N GLN A 96 -1.74 -1.13 10.36
CA GLN A 96 -1.34 -1.88 11.55
C GLN A 96 -1.12 -3.36 11.23
N ASP A 97 -2.00 -3.96 10.43
CA ASP A 97 -1.90 -5.37 10.01
C ASP A 97 -0.70 -5.56 9.10
N VAL A 98 -0.50 -4.65 8.14
CA VAL A 98 0.71 -4.64 7.29
C VAL A 98 1.97 -4.50 8.15
N LYS A 99 1.97 -3.59 9.13
CA LYS A 99 3.14 -3.34 10.00
C LYS A 99 3.54 -4.58 10.79
N ALA A 100 2.57 -5.41 11.20
CA ALA A 100 2.84 -6.63 11.96
C ALA A 100 3.64 -7.67 11.16
N VAL A 101 3.55 -7.66 9.83
CA VAL A 101 4.21 -8.65 8.95
C VAL A 101 5.32 -8.06 8.08
N TYR A 102 5.15 -6.83 7.59
CA TYR A 102 6.07 -6.10 6.72
C TYR A 102 6.24 -4.65 7.20
N PRO A 103 6.94 -4.43 8.33
CA PRO A 103 7.09 -3.09 8.91
C PRO A 103 7.76 -2.08 7.98
N LEU A 104 8.64 -2.53 7.07
CA LEU A 104 9.32 -1.66 6.09
C LEU A 104 8.37 -1.11 5.01
N ALA A 105 7.18 -1.68 4.87
CA ALA A 105 6.14 -1.21 3.95
C ALA A 105 5.18 -0.21 4.61
N VAL A 106 5.44 0.21 5.86
CA VAL A 106 4.61 1.17 6.60
C VAL A 106 5.47 2.34 7.03
N TYR A 107 4.94 3.55 6.88
CA TYR A 107 5.56 4.77 7.41
C TYR A 107 4.66 5.40 8.47
N ARG A 108 5.25 6.26 9.29
CA ARG A 108 4.53 7.09 10.26
C ARG A 108 4.56 8.52 9.77
N ASP A 109 3.37 9.10 9.61
CA ASP A 109 3.22 10.55 9.49
C ASP A 109 3.41 11.13 10.90
N GLN A 110 4.50 11.87 11.10
CA GLN A 110 4.84 12.43 12.42
C GLN A 110 3.90 13.57 12.80
N GLU A 111 3.42 14.35 11.84
CA GLU A 111 2.55 15.49 12.09
C GLU A 111 1.15 15.05 12.49
N LYS A 112 0.62 14.02 11.80
CA LYS A 112 -0.72 13.49 12.06
C LYS A 112 -0.75 12.39 13.11
N ALA A 113 0.41 11.90 13.53
CA ALA A 113 0.57 10.71 14.38
C ALA A 113 -0.11 9.43 13.82
N LEU A 114 -0.37 9.38 12.50
CA LEU A 114 -1.01 8.27 11.81
C LEU A 114 0.02 7.35 11.13
N LEU A 115 -0.42 6.14 10.78
CA LEU A 115 0.36 5.20 9.97
C LEU A 115 -0.18 5.20 8.54
N GLY A 116 0.74 5.18 7.56
CA GLY A 116 0.43 5.04 6.15
C GLY A 116 1.12 3.84 5.54
N VAL A 117 0.50 3.24 4.52
CA VAL A 117 1.08 2.11 3.78
C VAL A 117 1.83 2.63 2.56
N ASN A 118 3.05 2.12 2.37
CA ASN A 118 3.81 2.30 1.16
C ASN A 118 3.51 1.13 0.21
N TYR A 119 2.54 1.33 -0.67
CA TYR A 119 2.10 0.29 -1.61
C TYR A 119 3.21 -0.15 -2.57
N SER A 120 4.12 0.75 -2.98
CA SER A 120 5.28 0.41 -3.81
C SER A 120 6.18 -0.64 -3.16
N ARG A 121 6.37 -0.56 -1.83
CA ARG A 121 7.12 -1.59 -1.06
C ARG A 121 6.32 -2.86 -0.83
N LEU A 122 4.99 -2.76 -0.74
CA LEU A 122 4.11 -3.92 -0.52
C LEU A 122 4.05 -4.85 -1.74
N VAL A 123 4.34 -4.35 -2.94
CA VAL A 123 4.44 -5.16 -4.17
C VAL A 123 5.55 -6.21 -4.08
N VAL A 124 6.67 -5.93 -3.40
CA VAL A 124 7.82 -6.85 -3.34
C VAL A 124 7.47 -8.18 -2.63
N PRO A 125 6.81 -8.18 -1.46
CA PRO A 125 6.20 -9.37 -0.88
C PRO A 125 5.28 -10.16 -1.82
N LEU A 126 4.48 -9.49 -2.65
CA LEU A 126 3.58 -10.16 -3.60
C LEU A 126 4.39 -10.95 -4.64
N VAL A 127 5.46 -10.38 -5.19
CA VAL A 127 6.38 -11.08 -6.11
C VAL A 127 6.98 -12.33 -5.46
N ALA A 128 7.45 -12.20 -4.22
CA ALA A 128 8.00 -13.33 -3.47
C ALA A 128 6.95 -14.42 -3.22
N ALA A 129 5.70 -14.04 -2.95
CA ALA A 129 4.60 -14.96 -2.74
C ALA A 129 4.16 -15.69 -4.01
N VAL A 130 4.14 -15.02 -5.17
CA VAL A 130 3.88 -15.67 -6.46
C VAL A 130 4.97 -16.69 -6.78
N ASN A 131 6.24 -16.36 -6.55
CA ASN A 131 7.34 -17.31 -6.74
C ASN A 131 7.25 -18.50 -5.76
N GLU A 132 6.86 -18.27 -4.50
CA GLU A 132 6.62 -19.34 -3.55
C GLU A 132 5.43 -20.22 -3.99
N LEU A 133 4.35 -19.60 -4.48
CA LEU A 133 3.17 -20.30 -4.97
C LEU A 133 3.50 -21.19 -6.18
N ASN A 134 4.25 -20.67 -7.15
CA ASN A 134 4.67 -21.43 -8.33
C ASN A 134 5.49 -22.67 -7.94
N LYS A 135 6.45 -22.52 -7.01
CA LYS A 135 7.21 -23.67 -6.47
C LYS A 135 6.34 -24.70 -5.76
N LYS A 136 5.24 -24.28 -5.12
CA LYS A 136 4.27 -25.21 -4.52
C LYS A 136 3.49 -25.94 -5.60
N VAL A 137 3.07 -25.27 -6.66
CA VAL A 137 2.37 -25.87 -7.82
C VAL A 137 3.26 -26.91 -8.49
N GLU A 138 4.48 -26.57 -8.89
CA GLU A 138 5.43 -27.51 -9.54
C GLU A 138 5.68 -28.76 -8.68
N ARG A 139 5.80 -28.58 -7.36
CA ARG A 139 5.97 -29.70 -6.43
C ARG A 139 4.74 -30.61 -6.40
N LEU A 140 3.53 -30.03 -6.37
CA LEU A 140 2.28 -30.79 -6.36
C LEU A 140 2.07 -31.53 -7.69
N GLU A 141 2.39 -30.91 -8.83
CA GLU A 141 2.32 -31.55 -10.15
C GLU A 141 3.23 -32.77 -10.22
N LYS A 142 4.48 -32.64 -9.76
CA LYS A 142 5.42 -33.76 -9.71
C LYS A 142 4.92 -34.92 -8.83
N GLN A 143 4.37 -34.61 -7.65
CA GLN A 143 3.79 -35.62 -6.76
C GLN A 143 2.62 -36.35 -7.42
N LEU A 144 1.79 -35.63 -8.18
CA LEU A 144 0.67 -36.22 -8.91
C LEU A 144 1.13 -37.14 -10.05
N GLU A 145 2.21 -36.81 -10.75
CA GLU A 145 2.82 -37.68 -11.76
C GLU A 145 3.40 -38.97 -11.16
N GLU A 146 4.04 -38.86 -9.99
CA GLU A 146 4.59 -40.01 -9.26
C GLU A 146 3.47 -40.95 -8.77
N GLN A 147 2.34 -40.41 -8.34
CA GLN A 147 1.17 -41.21 -7.91
C GLN A 147 0.44 -41.91 -9.06
N LYS A 148 0.62 -41.45 -10.30
CA LYS A 148 0.02 -42.05 -11.50
C LYS A 148 0.86 -43.18 -12.09
N LYS A 149 2.07 -43.40 -11.58
CA LYS A 149 2.97 -44.50 -11.97
C LYS A 149 2.77 -45.71 -11.05
#